data_AF-A0A3M6DD39-F1
#
_entry.id   AF-A0A3M6DD39-F1
#
_cell.length_a   1.000
_cell.length_b   1.000
_cell.length_c   1.000
_cell.angle_alpha   90.00
_cell.angle_beta   90.00
_cell.angle_gamma   90.00
#
_symmetry.space_group_name_H-M   'P 1'
#
loop_
_entity.id
_entity.type
_entity.pdbx_description
1 polymer ?
#
loop_
_entity_poly.entity_id
_entity_poly.type
_entity_poly.pdbx_seq_one_letter_code
_entity_poly.pdbx_strand_id
1 'polypeptide(L)'
;MSQDRHDLLNNYARKILTSRVYDVAIETPLQGARQLSGRLGNQVLLKREDLQPVFSFKIRGAYNKLAQLTPQEAACGVVTASAGNHAQGLALAARELGILATIVMPRTTPEI
;
A
#
# COMPACT_ATOMS: atom_id res chain seq x y z
N MET A 1 -27.44 9.17 12.07
CA MET A 1 -27.14 9.08 10.62
C MET A 1 -26.16 10.15 10.14
N SER A 2 -26.43 11.47 10.30
CA SER A 2 -25.49 12.54 9.87
C SER A 2 -24.22 12.61 10.73
N GLN A 3 -24.36 12.51 12.05
CA GLN A 3 -23.27 12.60 13.03
C GLN A 3 -22.29 11.42 12.87
N ASP A 4 -22.81 10.20 12.78
CA ASP A 4 -22.02 8.96 12.66
C ASP A 4 -21.09 8.95 11.44
N ARG A 5 -21.53 9.54 10.31
CA ARG A 5 -20.71 9.65 9.10
C ARG A 5 -19.57 10.66 9.27
N HIS A 6 -19.82 11.79 9.93
CA HIS A 6 -18.78 12.77 10.21
C HIS A 6 -17.72 12.19 11.15
N ASP A 7 -18.14 11.45 12.17
CA ASP A 7 -17.22 10.81 13.11
C ASP A 7 -16.36 9.73 12.43
N LEU A 8 -16.96 8.95 11.53
CA LEU A 8 -16.23 7.97 10.71
C LEU A 8 -15.17 8.64 9.83
N LEU A 9 -15.53 9.71 9.11
CA LEU A 9 -14.60 10.44 8.23
C LEU A 9 -13.46 11.07 9.04
N ASN A 10 -13.78 11.68 10.18
CA ASN A 10 -12.78 12.28 11.07
C ASN A 10 -11.80 11.22 11.60
N ASN A 11 -12.30 10.03 11.95
CA ASN A 11 -11.47 8.92 12.38
C ASN A 11 -10.50 8.47 11.26
N TYR A 12 -11.00 8.26 10.04
CA TYR A 12 -10.14 7.87 8.92
C TYR A 12 -9.15 8.96 8.52
N ALA A 13 -9.56 10.23 8.52
CA ALA A 13 -8.66 11.35 8.25
C ALA A 13 -7.48 11.35 9.22
N ARG A 14 -7.74 11.19 10.54
CA ARG A 14 -6.68 11.06 11.54
C ARG A 14 -5.77 9.86 11.25
N LYS A 15 -6.33 8.68 11.00
CA LYS A 15 -5.56 7.46 10.69
C LYS A 15 -4.68 7.60 9.44
N ILE A 16 -5.14 8.33 8.42
CA ILE A 16 -4.38 8.58 7.19
C ILE A 16 -3.22 9.54 7.48
N LEU A 17 -3.51 10.65 8.18
CA LEU A 17 -2.52 11.68 8.49
C LEU A 17 -1.41 11.18 9.42
N THR A 18 -1.71 10.24 10.33
CA THR A 18 -0.73 9.65 11.24
C THR A 18 -0.09 8.36 10.72
N SER A 19 -0.41 7.95 9.50
CA SER A 19 0.14 6.71 8.93
C SER A 19 1.63 6.85 8.63
N ARG A 20 2.39 5.78 8.85
CA ARG A 20 3.85 5.75 8.64
C ARG A 20 4.25 5.27 7.25
N VAL A 21 3.42 5.49 6.24
CA VAL A 21 3.62 4.93 4.88
C VAL A 21 4.93 5.38 4.23
N TYR A 22 5.45 6.55 4.59
CA TYR A 22 6.64 7.14 3.97
C TYR A 22 7.97 6.57 4.48
N ASP A 23 7.94 5.70 5.49
CA ASP A 23 9.12 4.92 5.88
C ASP A 23 9.58 4.00 4.72
N VAL A 24 8.66 3.60 3.84
CA VAL A 24 8.93 2.68 2.72
C VAL A 24 8.39 3.14 1.37
N ALA A 25 7.42 4.05 1.35
CA ALA A 25 6.81 4.57 0.12
C ALA A 25 7.32 5.98 -0.20
N ILE A 26 7.30 6.34 -1.48
CA ILE A 26 7.58 7.72 -1.91
C ILE A 26 6.28 8.48 -2.18
N GLU A 27 6.33 9.81 -2.18
CA GLU A 27 5.30 10.62 -2.82
C GLU A 27 5.46 10.54 -4.33
N THR A 28 4.57 9.80 -4.98
CA THR A 28 4.64 9.56 -6.42
C THR A 28 4.15 10.77 -7.21
N PRO A 29 4.66 11.01 -8.43
CA PRO A 29 4.26 12.16 -9.20
C PRO A 29 2.80 12.04 -9.70
N LEU A 30 2.14 13.19 -9.81
CA LEU A 30 0.87 13.36 -10.53
C LEU A 30 1.18 13.95 -11.92
N GLN A 31 1.19 13.11 -12.94
CA GLN A 31 1.69 13.46 -14.27
C GLN A 31 0.54 13.76 -15.25
N GLY A 32 0.67 14.81 -16.05
CA GLY A 32 -0.32 15.12 -17.08
C GLY A 32 -0.25 14.16 -18.28
N ALA A 33 -1.37 13.55 -18.64
CA ALA A 33 -1.50 12.71 -19.82
C ALA A 33 -1.93 13.54 -21.05
N ARG A 34 -0.99 14.25 -21.68
CA ARG A 34 -1.27 15.25 -22.72
C ARG A 34 -2.12 14.71 -23.88
N GLN A 35 -1.76 13.57 -24.46
CA GLN A 35 -2.49 12.99 -25.59
C GLN A 35 -3.91 12.60 -25.21
N LEU A 36 -4.09 11.95 -24.05
CA LEU A 36 -5.39 11.55 -23.55
C LEU A 36 -6.26 12.76 -23.21
N SER A 37 -5.64 13.81 -22.65
CA SER A 37 -6.30 15.07 -22.36
C SER A 37 -6.83 15.74 -23.62
N GLY A 38 -6.00 15.81 -24.68
CA GLY A 38 -6.40 16.34 -25.98
C GLY A 38 -7.52 15.52 -26.62
N ARG A 39 -7.44 14.18 -26.55
CA ARG A 39 -8.46 13.29 -27.11
C ARG A 39 -9.82 13.40 -26.41
N LEU A 40 -9.83 13.63 -25.10
CA LEU A 40 -11.06 13.69 -24.30
C LEU A 40 -11.58 15.11 -24.07
N GLY A 41 -10.85 16.15 -24.51
CA GLY A 41 -11.18 17.54 -24.23
C GLY A 41 -11.20 17.87 -22.73
N ASN A 42 -10.44 17.15 -21.90
CA ASN A 42 -10.45 17.25 -20.45
C ASN A 42 -9.02 17.21 -19.89
N GLN A 43 -8.77 17.75 -18.69
CA GLN A 43 -7.49 17.59 -18.02
C GLN A 43 -7.38 16.19 -17.40
N VAL A 44 -6.52 15.33 -17.94
CA VAL A 44 -6.28 13.98 -17.43
C VAL A 44 -4.92 13.90 -16.76
N LEU A 45 -4.92 13.50 -15.48
CA LEU A 45 -3.74 13.34 -14.65
C LEU A 45 -3.59 11.88 -14.23
N LEU A 46 -2.35 11.40 -14.14
CA LEU A 46 -1.98 10.04 -13.76
C LEU A 46 -1.19 10.08 -12.46
N LYS A 47 -1.72 9.49 -11.39
CA LYS A 47 -0.97 9.28 -10.14
C LYS A 47 -0.12 8.02 -10.28
N ARG A 48 1.20 8.20 -10.38
CA ARG A 48 2.15 7.14 -10.78
C ARG A 48 2.57 6.23 -9.63
N GLU A 49 1.62 5.53 -9.03
CA GLU A 49 1.90 4.53 -7.99
C GLU A 49 2.68 3.31 -8.46
N ASP A 50 2.85 3.15 -9.77
CA ASP A 50 3.76 2.19 -10.40
C ASP A 50 5.24 2.52 -10.16
N LEU A 51 5.57 3.74 -9.71
CA LEU A 51 6.95 4.16 -9.39
C LEU A 51 7.36 3.87 -7.94
N GLN A 52 6.52 3.19 -7.16
CA GLN A 52 6.89 2.72 -5.83
C GLN A 52 8.01 1.66 -5.92
N PRO A 53 8.78 1.41 -4.83
CA PRO A 53 9.85 0.40 -4.82
C PRO A 53 9.42 -1.03 -5.20
N VAL A 54 8.13 -1.34 -5.05
CA VAL A 54 7.51 -2.63 -5.43
C VAL A 54 6.51 -2.48 -6.58
N PHE A 55 6.72 -1.45 -7.40
CA PHE A 55 5.99 -1.18 -8.64
C PHE A 55 4.46 -1.04 -8.48
N SER A 56 3.98 -0.78 -7.26
CA SER A 56 2.56 -0.59 -6.98
C SER A 56 2.29 0.06 -5.63
N PHE A 57 1.07 0.58 -5.46
CA PHE A 57 0.62 1.22 -4.22
C PHE A 57 0.50 0.29 -3.01
N LYS A 58 0.55 -1.04 -3.20
CA LYS A 58 0.21 -2.02 -2.14
C LYS A 58 1.17 -2.00 -0.96
N ILE A 59 2.38 -1.47 -1.13
CA ILE A 59 3.35 -1.25 -0.06
C ILE A 59 2.81 -0.34 1.05
N ARG A 60 2.02 0.69 0.70
CA ARG A 60 1.49 1.67 1.66
C ARG A 60 0.60 0.99 2.70
N GLY A 61 -0.40 0.25 2.23
CA GLY A 61 -1.35 -0.44 3.10
C GLY A 61 -0.69 -1.56 3.91
N ALA A 62 0.19 -2.35 3.27
CA ALA A 62 0.90 -3.43 3.94
C ALA A 62 1.76 -2.90 5.09
N TYR A 63 2.60 -1.90 4.82
CA TYR A 63 3.45 -1.31 5.85
C TYR A 63 2.65 -0.65 6.97
N ASN A 64 1.62 0.14 6.64
CA ASN A 64 0.80 0.77 7.67
C ASN A 64 0.12 -0.26 8.59
N LYS A 65 -0.32 -1.41 8.07
CA LYS A 65 -0.91 -2.46 8.91
C LYS A 65 0.15 -3.14 9.79
N LEU A 66 1.30 -3.50 9.22
CA LEU A 66 2.38 -4.17 9.97
C LEU A 66 2.98 -3.27 11.05
N ALA A 67 3.16 -1.97 10.76
CA ALA A 67 3.70 -0.99 11.71
C ALA A 67 2.76 -0.71 12.91
N GLN A 68 1.51 -1.16 12.85
CA GLN A 68 0.52 -1.04 13.94
C GLN A 68 0.38 -2.33 14.76
N LEU A 69 1.09 -3.41 14.38
CA LEU A 69 1.07 -4.63 15.18
C LEU A 69 1.70 -4.38 16.54
N THR A 70 1.11 -4.96 17.56
CA THR A 70 1.73 -5.03 18.89
C THR A 70 3.01 -5.87 18.82
N PRO A 71 3.97 -5.68 19.74
CA PRO A 71 5.18 -6.50 19.79
C PRO A 71 4.88 -8.01 19.85
N GLN A 72 3.81 -8.39 20.55
CA GLN A 72 3.36 -9.78 20.67
C GLN A 72 2.86 -10.32 19.32
N GLU A 73 2.04 -9.55 18.59
CA GLU A 73 1.58 -9.95 17.26
C GLU A 73 2.74 -10.02 16.26
N ALA A 74 3.65 -9.04 16.29
CA ALA A 74 4.83 -9.00 15.42
C ALA A 74 5.77 -10.19 15.67
N ALA A 75 5.94 -10.61 16.93
CA ALA A 75 6.76 -11.76 17.30
C ALA A 75 6.21 -13.10 16.76
N CYS A 76 4.89 -13.20 16.58
CA CYS A 76 4.26 -14.37 15.94
C CYS A 76 4.52 -14.44 14.42
N GLY A 77 4.97 -13.34 13.82
CA GLY A 77 5.07 -13.20 12.36
C GLY A 77 3.72 -12.98 11.69
N VAL A 78 3.75 -12.82 10.37
CA VAL A 78 2.57 -12.57 9.53
C VAL A 78 2.48 -13.56 8.38
N VAL A 79 1.26 -13.81 7.90
CA VAL A 79 1.00 -14.64 6.72
C VAL A 79 0.07 -13.91 5.76
N THR A 80 0.32 -14.04 4.46
CA THR A 80 -0.61 -13.62 3.40
C THR A 80 -0.59 -14.61 2.25
N ALA A 81 -1.70 -14.71 1.52
CA ALA A 81 -1.78 -15.51 0.30
C ALA A 81 -1.82 -14.56 -0.90
N SER A 82 -0.69 -14.46 -1.61
CA SER A 82 -0.57 -13.63 -2.80
C SER A 82 0.68 -14.03 -3.60
N ALA A 83 0.60 -13.98 -4.92
CA ALA A 83 1.71 -14.25 -5.82
C ALA A 83 2.13 -13.02 -6.66
N GLY A 84 1.84 -11.80 -6.18
CA GLY A 84 2.10 -10.57 -6.94
C GLY A 84 2.27 -9.32 -6.07
N ASN A 85 1.78 -8.18 -6.53
CA ASN A 85 2.00 -6.86 -5.90
C ASN A 85 1.79 -6.81 -4.37
N HIS A 86 0.82 -7.55 -3.81
CA HIS A 86 0.62 -7.56 -2.36
C HIS A 86 1.72 -8.34 -1.65
N ALA A 87 2.13 -9.49 -2.18
CA ALA A 87 3.25 -10.26 -1.67
C ALA A 87 4.53 -9.42 -1.63
N GLN A 88 4.85 -8.71 -2.73
CA GLN A 88 6.03 -7.84 -2.76
C GLN A 88 5.94 -6.72 -1.73
N GLY A 89 4.79 -6.02 -1.65
CA GLY A 89 4.59 -4.95 -0.68
C GLY A 89 4.66 -5.42 0.77
N LEU A 90 4.09 -6.59 1.08
CA LEU A 90 4.12 -7.16 2.44
C LEU A 90 5.50 -7.72 2.79
N ALA A 91 6.17 -8.40 1.86
CA ALA A 91 7.52 -8.90 2.08
C ALA A 91 8.51 -7.77 2.34
N LEU A 92 8.44 -6.68 1.56
CA LEU A 92 9.27 -5.50 1.79
C LEU A 92 8.95 -4.86 3.15
N ALA A 93 7.67 -4.64 3.46
CA ALA A 93 7.28 -4.05 4.74
C ALA A 93 7.73 -4.88 5.95
N ALA A 94 7.59 -6.21 5.87
CA ALA A 94 8.01 -7.12 6.92
C ALA A 94 9.53 -7.10 7.12
N ARG A 95 10.31 -7.04 6.01
CA ARG A 95 11.77 -6.88 6.06
C ARG A 95 12.18 -5.61 6.81
N GLU A 96 11.61 -4.46 6.45
CA GLU A 96 11.96 -3.17 7.06
C GLU A 96 11.58 -3.11 8.56
N LEU A 97 10.55 -3.84 8.98
CA LEU A 97 10.10 -3.89 10.37
C LEU A 97 10.70 -5.06 11.17
N GLY A 98 11.53 -5.91 10.55
CA GLY A 98 12.11 -7.09 11.20
C GLY A 98 11.09 -8.17 11.59
N ILE A 99 9.97 -8.27 10.86
CA ILE A 99 8.88 -9.22 11.11
C ILE A 99 9.02 -10.41 10.16
N LEU A 100 8.88 -11.63 10.69
CA LEU A 100 8.86 -12.83 9.85
C LEU A 100 7.57 -12.84 9.00
N ALA A 101 7.69 -12.98 7.68
CA ALA A 101 6.56 -13.03 6.77
C ALA A 101 6.53 -14.33 5.95
N THR A 102 5.40 -15.04 6.03
CA THR A 102 5.10 -16.20 5.19
C THR A 102 4.20 -15.78 4.04
N ILE A 103 4.71 -15.87 2.81
CA ILE A 103 3.94 -15.62 1.60
C ILE A 103 3.52 -16.95 0.98
N VAL A 104 2.22 -17.23 0.98
CA VAL A 104 1.65 -18.44 0.36
C VAL A 104 1.32 -18.14 -1.10
N MET A 105 1.88 -18.95 -2.00
CA MET A 105 1.68 -18.84 -3.45
C MET A 105 1.17 -20.18 -4.02
N PRO A 106 0.37 -20.17 -5.10
CA PRO A 106 0.04 -21.38 -5.85
C PRO A 106 1.29 -22.09 -6.40
N ARG A 107 1.25 -23.43 -6.51
CA ARG A 107 2.31 -24.21 -7.16
C ARG A 107 2.52 -23.86 -8.65
N THR A 108 1.52 -23.24 -9.27
CA THR A 108 1.54 -22.80 -10.67
C THR A 108 2.09 -21.38 -10.84
N THR A 109 2.58 -20.76 -9.75
CA THR A 109 3.21 -19.44 -9.84
C THR A 109 4.50 -19.56 -10.64
N PRO A 110 4.74 -18.71 -11.65
CA PRO A 110 5.99 -18.72 -12.41
C PRO A 110 7.20 -18.56 -11.50
N GLU A 111 8.29 -19.27 -11.81
CA GLU A 111 9.59 -18.99 -11.20
C GLU A 111 10.09 -17.63 -11.67
N ILE A 112 10.75 -16.91 -10.77
CA ILE A 112 11.28 -15.55 -10.98
C ILE A 112 12.76 -15.65 -11.29
#